data_AF-A0A954NKJ8-F1
#
_entry.id   AF-A0A954NKJ8-F1
#
_cell.length_a   1.000
_cell.length_b   1.000
_cell.length_c   1.000
_cell.angle_alpha   90.00
_cell.angle_beta   90.00
_cell.angle_gamma   90.00
#
_symmetry.space_group_name_H-M   'P 1'
#
loop_
_entity.id
_entity.type
_entity.pdbx_description
1 polymer ?
#
loop_
_entity_poly.entity_id
_entity_poly.type
_entity_poly.pdbx_seq_one_letter_code
_entity_poly.pdbx_strand_id
1 'polypeptide(L)'
;MELERLVTDIRGLYLEMLEDALQEAGEGADVQIKVEPLLEQDPDVEAEGPLTDGLPSRCDLAVFREGDLESLQNVEADEMFDFEPVEFAWGDDLQIVLLPFSWDSLALLIPGEADRDWDPLRGWFSKWAKPSTEDAKPGELVEACHRISEPFFDGESTLITIDLGSAPVEAFEGLLDALVELDCKEATIGSVDADFASEEAEGDDDGEEGDEGDWEDAEDSDDE
;
A
#
# COMPACT_ATOMS: atom_id res chain seq x y z
N MET A 1 -22.97 -11.23 -11.50
CA MET A 1 -22.20 -11.76 -10.36
C MET A 1 -22.63 -10.95 -9.15
N GLU A 2 -22.84 -11.55 -7.98
CA GLU A 2 -23.12 -10.77 -6.76
C GLU A 2 -21.78 -10.22 -6.25
N LEU A 3 -21.72 -8.91 -5.97
CA LEU A 3 -20.48 -8.19 -5.59
C LEU A 3 -19.75 -8.89 -4.44
N GLU A 4 -20.49 -9.25 -3.38
CA GLU A 4 -19.96 -9.96 -2.21
C GLU A 4 -19.20 -11.23 -2.59
N ARG A 5 -19.75 -12.03 -3.51
CA ARG A 5 -19.09 -13.25 -3.98
C ARG A 5 -17.82 -12.93 -4.76
N LEU A 6 -17.84 -11.94 -5.64
CA LEU A 6 -16.66 -11.53 -6.41
C LEU A 6 -15.52 -11.11 -5.47
N VAL A 7 -15.82 -10.21 -4.54
CA VAL A 7 -14.85 -9.70 -3.57
C VAL A 7 -14.35 -10.82 -2.65
N THR A 8 -15.22 -11.77 -2.28
CA THR A 8 -14.84 -12.99 -1.55
C THR A 8 -13.86 -13.85 -2.35
N ASP A 9 -14.11 -14.05 -3.65
CA ASP A 9 -13.26 -14.88 -4.52
C ASP A 9 -11.87 -14.21 -4.71
N ILE A 10 -11.80 -12.88 -4.87
CA ILE A 10 -10.55 -12.11 -4.94
C ILE A 10 -9.74 -12.25 -3.63
N ARG A 11 -10.39 -12.02 -2.49
CA ARG A 11 -9.77 -12.19 -1.16
C ARG A 11 -9.27 -13.62 -0.95
N GLY A 12 -10.05 -14.60 -1.40
CA GLY A 12 -9.72 -16.02 -1.27
C GLY A 12 -8.40 -16.37 -1.93
N LEU A 13 -8.15 -15.84 -3.14
CA LEU A 13 -6.90 -16.04 -3.87
C LEU A 13 -5.69 -15.56 -3.06
N TYR A 14 -5.76 -14.34 -2.53
CA TYR A 14 -4.69 -13.80 -1.69
C TYR A 14 -4.46 -14.61 -0.41
N LEU A 15 -5.53 -15.08 0.24
CA LEU A 15 -5.40 -15.90 1.44
C LEU A 15 -4.76 -17.27 1.16
N GLU A 16 -5.00 -17.86 0.00
CA GLU A 16 -4.30 -19.09 -0.42
C GLU A 16 -2.80 -18.83 -0.55
N MET A 17 -2.41 -17.70 -1.15
CA MET A 17 -1.00 -17.31 -1.26
C MET A 17 -0.35 -17.03 0.11
N LEU A 18 -1.08 -16.40 1.02
CA LEU A 18 -0.62 -16.17 2.38
C LEU A 18 -0.42 -17.49 3.14
N GLU A 19 -1.30 -18.47 2.96
CA GLU A 19 -1.14 -19.81 3.55
C GLU A 19 0.10 -20.52 3.02
N ASP A 20 0.36 -20.44 1.71
CA ASP A 20 1.57 -21.00 1.10
C ASP A 20 2.84 -20.32 1.63
N ALA A 21 2.85 -18.99 1.73
CA ALA A 21 3.96 -18.22 2.29
C ALA A 21 4.23 -18.55 3.77
N LEU A 22 3.16 -18.71 4.56
CA LEU A 22 3.24 -19.16 5.96
C LEU A 22 3.89 -20.54 6.08
N GLN A 23 3.51 -21.47 5.18
CA GLN A 23 4.06 -22.82 5.18
C GLN A 23 5.55 -22.81 4.80
N GLU A 24 5.94 -22.07 3.76
CA GLU A 24 7.33 -21.95 3.31
C GLU A 24 8.21 -21.29 4.37
N ALA A 25 7.77 -20.17 4.94
CA ALA A 25 8.49 -19.48 5.99
C ALA A 25 8.66 -20.34 7.25
N GLY A 26 7.76 -21.31 7.48
CA GLY A 26 7.78 -22.22 8.63
C GLY A 26 8.76 -23.38 8.51
N GLU A 27 9.46 -23.51 7.38
CA GLU A 27 10.40 -24.60 7.16
C GLU A 27 11.72 -24.37 7.93
N GLY A 28 11.99 -25.22 8.91
CA GLY A 28 13.27 -25.21 9.62
C GLY A 28 13.13 -25.55 11.10
N ALA A 29 14.27 -25.82 11.75
CA ALA A 29 14.32 -25.87 13.21
C ALA A 29 14.41 -24.44 13.76
N ASP A 30 13.76 -24.20 14.90
CA ASP A 30 13.86 -22.95 15.66
C ASP A 30 13.38 -21.69 14.92
N VAL A 31 12.43 -21.86 13.99
CA VAL A 31 11.72 -20.75 13.33
C VAL A 31 10.45 -20.39 14.12
N GLN A 32 10.22 -19.09 14.31
CA GLN A 32 8.98 -18.54 14.82
C GLN A 32 8.44 -17.51 13.83
N ILE A 33 7.14 -17.56 13.57
CA ILE A 33 6.49 -16.61 12.67
C ILE A 33 5.47 -15.83 13.48
N LYS A 34 5.51 -14.50 13.36
CA LYS A 34 4.40 -13.64 13.73
C LYS A 34 3.62 -13.30 12.47
N VAL A 35 2.31 -13.52 12.54
CA VAL A 35 1.38 -13.26 11.45
C VAL A 35 0.77 -11.87 11.64
N GLU A 36 0.77 -11.10 10.57
CA GLU A 36 0.28 -9.73 10.50
C GLU A 36 0.81 -8.81 11.62
N PRO A 37 2.12 -8.81 11.94
CA PRO A 37 2.64 -8.00 13.03
C PRO A 37 2.46 -6.51 12.72
N LEU A 38 2.14 -5.74 13.76
CA LEU A 38 2.18 -4.28 13.69
C LEU A 38 3.64 -3.85 13.54
N LEU A 39 3.92 -3.02 12.53
CA LEU A 39 5.23 -2.43 12.30
C LEU A 39 5.43 -1.28 13.28
N GLU A 40 6.60 -1.24 13.92
CA GLU A 40 7.00 -0.09 14.70
C GLU A 40 7.20 1.09 13.75
N GLN A 41 6.49 2.18 14.00
CA GLN A 41 6.77 3.42 13.31
C GLN A 41 8.06 4.01 13.86
N ASP A 42 8.98 4.35 12.98
CA ASP A 42 10.19 5.07 13.36
C ASP A 42 9.77 6.48 13.80
N PRO A 43 9.96 6.87 15.08
CA PRO A 43 9.56 8.19 15.56
C PRO A 43 10.37 9.33 14.92
N ASP A 44 11.49 9.03 14.26
CA ASP A 44 12.30 9.99 13.52
C ASP A 44 11.89 10.11 12.04
N VAL A 45 10.98 9.25 11.57
CA VAL A 45 10.34 9.37 10.25
C VAL A 45 9.01 10.09 10.43
N GLU A 46 8.96 11.35 9.99
CA GLU A 46 7.69 12.07 9.93
C GLU A 46 6.78 11.37 8.94
N ALA A 47 5.54 11.10 9.34
CA ALA A 47 4.57 10.55 8.43
C ALA A 47 4.33 11.52 7.28
N GLU A 48 4.35 10.98 6.07
CA GLU A 48 4.23 11.76 4.86
C GLU A 48 2.75 12.05 4.64
N GLY A 49 2.28 13.29 4.87
CA GLY A 49 0.99 13.75 4.35
C GLY A 49 -0.27 13.51 5.19
N PRO A 50 -1.40 14.11 4.76
CA PRO A 50 -2.63 14.20 5.55
C PRO A 50 -3.37 12.87 5.71
N LEU A 51 -3.16 11.85 4.86
CA LEU A 51 -3.94 10.62 4.93
C LEU A 51 -3.30 9.56 5.83
N THR A 52 -1.98 9.47 5.89
CA THR A 52 -1.24 8.40 6.56
C THR A 52 -0.67 8.81 7.91
N ASP A 53 -0.70 10.10 8.26
CA ASP A 53 -0.19 10.58 9.55
C ASP A 53 -0.76 9.81 10.75
N GLY A 54 0.12 9.17 11.52
CA GLY A 54 -0.24 8.38 12.70
C GLY A 54 -1.08 7.12 12.42
N LEU A 55 -1.22 6.68 11.16
CA LEU A 55 -1.90 5.43 10.83
C LEU A 55 -0.99 4.22 11.10
N PRO A 56 -1.52 3.13 11.67
CA PRO A 56 -0.77 1.89 11.85
C PRO A 56 -0.38 1.27 10.50
N SER A 57 0.72 0.53 10.46
CA SER A 57 1.06 -0.31 9.31
C SER A 57 1.37 -1.73 9.77
N ARG A 58 1.00 -2.72 8.96
CA ARG A 58 1.31 -4.14 9.16
C ARG A 58 2.06 -4.66 7.94
N CYS A 59 2.66 -5.82 8.10
CA CYS A 59 3.14 -6.66 6.99
C CYS A 59 2.57 -8.06 7.18
N ASP A 60 2.66 -8.93 6.19
CA ASP A 60 2.14 -10.30 6.31
C ASP A 60 2.84 -11.12 7.39
N LEU A 61 4.17 -11.18 7.34
CA LEU A 61 4.95 -12.09 8.19
C LEU A 61 6.18 -11.40 8.76
N ALA A 62 6.44 -11.61 10.05
CA ALA A 62 7.76 -11.45 10.63
C ALA A 62 8.32 -12.81 11.01
N VAL A 63 9.43 -13.17 10.37
CA VAL A 63 10.13 -14.45 10.57
C VAL A 63 11.29 -14.24 11.53
N PHE A 64 11.32 -15.04 12.60
CA PHE A 64 12.37 -15.05 13.60
C PHE A 64 13.10 -16.38 13.59
N ARG A 65 14.42 -16.34 13.69
CA ARG A 65 15.28 -17.54 13.77
C ARG A 65 16.24 -17.39 14.93
N GLU A 66 16.31 -18.41 15.77
CA GLU A 66 17.09 -18.38 17.02
C GLU A 66 16.74 -17.21 17.96
N GLY A 67 15.57 -16.59 17.77
CA GLY A 67 15.06 -15.46 18.56
C GLY A 67 15.31 -14.08 17.95
N ASP A 68 16.06 -13.98 16.86
CA ASP A 68 16.33 -12.73 16.15
C ASP A 68 15.40 -12.56 14.93
N LEU A 69 15.00 -11.32 14.63
CA LEU A 69 14.23 -11.01 13.43
C LEU A 69 15.11 -11.26 12.19
N GLU A 70 14.69 -12.21 11.36
CA GLU A 70 15.39 -12.59 10.12
C GLU A 70 14.84 -11.81 8.91
N SER A 71 13.52 -11.71 8.79
CA SER A 71 12.87 -10.97 7.69
C SER A 71 11.47 -10.49 8.04
N LEU A 72 11.06 -9.42 7.36
CA LEU A 72 9.67 -8.99 7.19
C LEU A 72 9.26 -9.32 5.75
N GLN A 73 8.08 -9.88 5.56
CA GLN A 73 7.60 -10.32 4.25
C GLN A 73 6.21 -9.76 4.01
N ASN A 74 5.94 -9.36 2.76
CA ASN A 74 4.61 -9.12 2.22
C ASN A 74 4.40 -10.11 1.09
N VAL A 75 3.21 -10.69 1.03
CA VAL A 75 2.78 -11.61 -0.01
C VAL A 75 2.23 -10.76 -1.14
N GLU A 76 2.94 -10.78 -2.26
CA GLU A 76 2.53 -10.08 -3.47
C GLU A 76 1.82 -11.06 -4.37
N ALA A 77 0.60 -10.72 -4.81
CA ALA A 77 -0.14 -11.58 -5.72
C ALA A 77 0.49 -11.57 -7.12
N ASP A 78 1.16 -12.68 -7.49
CA ASP A 78 1.70 -12.91 -8.84
C ASP A 78 0.61 -13.08 -9.91
N GLU A 79 -0.60 -13.46 -9.48
CA GLU A 79 -1.77 -13.64 -10.34
C GLU A 79 -2.95 -12.85 -9.79
N MET A 80 -3.61 -12.08 -10.67
CA MET A 80 -4.85 -11.36 -10.36
C MET A 80 -6.06 -12.23 -10.68
N PHE A 81 -7.11 -12.14 -9.86
CA PHE A 81 -8.40 -12.72 -10.19
C PHE A 81 -9.00 -11.97 -11.38
N ASP A 82 -9.05 -12.63 -12.53
CA ASP A 82 -9.50 -12.03 -13.79
C ASP A 82 -11.03 -12.06 -13.92
N PHE A 83 -11.64 -10.89 -14.14
CA PHE A 83 -13.07 -10.73 -14.38
C PHE A 83 -13.37 -9.52 -15.27
N GLU A 84 -14.53 -9.55 -15.94
CA GLU A 84 -14.97 -8.40 -16.72
C GLU A 84 -15.33 -7.22 -15.80
N PRO A 85 -14.96 -5.97 -16.14
CA PRO A 85 -15.33 -4.78 -15.38
C PRO A 85 -16.79 -4.77 -14.93
N VAL A 86 -17.03 -4.46 -13.66
CA VAL A 86 -18.36 -4.42 -13.07
C VAL A 86 -18.68 -2.98 -12.67
N GLU A 87 -19.77 -2.45 -13.22
CA GLU A 87 -20.31 -1.15 -12.83
C GLU A 87 -21.49 -1.35 -11.88
N PHE A 88 -21.49 -0.62 -10.77
CA PHE A 88 -22.61 -0.64 -9.83
C PHE A 88 -22.71 0.68 -9.05
N ALA A 89 -23.90 0.93 -8.50
CA ALA A 89 -24.11 2.03 -7.57
C ALA A 89 -23.97 1.53 -6.12
N TRP A 90 -23.30 2.31 -5.29
CA TRP A 90 -23.25 2.11 -3.83
C TRP A 90 -23.93 3.28 -3.12
N GLY A 91 -24.80 2.96 -2.15
CA GLY A 91 -25.67 3.96 -1.55
C GLY A 91 -26.59 4.64 -2.58
N ASP A 92 -26.85 5.94 -2.39
CA ASP A 92 -27.75 6.72 -3.26
C ASP A 92 -27.04 7.39 -4.45
N ASP A 93 -25.76 7.77 -4.30
CA ASP A 93 -25.08 8.72 -5.21
C ASP A 93 -23.70 8.26 -5.75
N LEU A 94 -23.10 7.19 -5.24
CA LEU A 94 -21.74 6.77 -5.63
C LEU A 94 -21.80 5.73 -6.76
N GLN A 95 -21.22 6.04 -7.91
CA GLN A 95 -21.00 5.09 -9.00
C GLN A 95 -19.60 4.47 -8.89
N ILE A 96 -19.52 3.15 -8.92
CA ILE A 96 -18.26 2.40 -8.86
C ILE A 96 -18.04 1.68 -10.18
N VAL A 97 -16.83 1.81 -10.70
CA VAL A 97 -16.28 0.90 -11.71
C VAL A 97 -15.27 -0.01 -11.00
N LEU A 98 -15.56 -1.30 -10.94
CA LEU A 98 -14.67 -2.31 -10.36
C LEU A 98 -13.98 -3.09 -11.49
N LEU A 99 -12.67 -2.93 -11.57
CA LEU A 99 -11.75 -3.62 -12.46
C LEU A 99 -11.02 -4.74 -11.70
N PRO A 100 -10.41 -5.71 -12.40
CA PRO A 100 -9.48 -6.66 -11.78
C PRO A 100 -8.42 -5.98 -10.91
N PHE A 101 -8.16 -6.55 -9.74
CA PHE A 101 -7.16 -6.09 -8.78
C PHE A 101 -6.67 -7.24 -7.89
N SER A 102 -5.51 -7.06 -7.27
CA SER A 102 -4.97 -7.93 -6.23
C SER A 102 -5.37 -7.42 -4.85
N TRP A 103 -5.70 -8.31 -3.92
CA TRP A 103 -6.20 -7.93 -2.60
C TRP A 103 -5.18 -7.13 -1.77
N ASP A 104 -3.89 -7.44 -1.95
CA ASP A 104 -2.73 -6.76 -1.39
C ASP A 104 -2.37 -5.44 -2.10
N SER A 105 -2.97 -5.15 -3.24
CA SER A 105 -2.65 -3.98 -4.06
C SER A 105 -3.88 -3.44 -4.80
N LEU A 106 -4.85 -2.96 -4.02
CA LEU A 106 -6.03 -2.28 -4.54
C LEU A 106 -5.66 -0.83 -4.87
N ALA A 107 -5.86 -0.42 -6.12
CA ALA A 107 -5.82 0.98 -6.52
C ALA A 107 -7.21 1.59 -6.53
N LEU A 108 -7.33 2.72 -5.84
CA LEU A 108 -8.53 3.54 -5.74
C LEU A 108 -8.28 4.86 -6.46
N LEU A 109 -9.00 5.07 -7.56
CA LEU A 109 -8.97 6.28 -8.35
C LEU A 109 -10.25 7.09 -8.10
N ILE A 110 -10.09 8.31 -7.61
CA ILE A 110 -11.20 9.23 -7.38
C ILE A 110 -10.98 10.51 -8.17
N PRO A 111 -11.90 10.91 -9.06
CA PRO A 111 -11.74 12.14 -9.82
C PRO A 111 -11.62 13.38 -8.94
N GLY A 112 -10.85 14.36 -9.41
CA GLY A 112 -10.59 15.62 -8.72
C GLY A 112 -9.43 15.57 -7.72
N GLU A 113 -9.20 16.72 -7.09
CA GLU A 113 -7.96 17.07 -6.37
C GLU A 113 -7.72 16.24 -5.09
N ALA A 114 -6.44 16.16 -4.71
CA ALA A 114 -5.95 15.49 -3.51
C ALA A 114 -6.18 16.28 -2.21
N ASP A 115 -6.45 17.58 -2.28
CA ASP A 115 -6.72 18.44 -1.11
C ASP A 115 -8.19 18.34 -0.70
N ARG A 116 -8.58 17.16 -0.21
CA ARG A 116 -9.90 16.89 0.36
C ARG A 116 -9.77 16.44 1.82
N ASP A 117 -10.87 16.51 2.54
CA ASP A 117 -10.94 16.00 3.90
C ASP A 117 -10.92 14.47 3.89
N TRP A 118 -9.75 13.88 4.12
CA TRP A 118 -9.55 12.42 4.11
C TRP A 118 -10.01 11.72 5.39
N ASP A 119 -10.56 12.44 6.37
CA ASP A 119 -10.95 11.88 7.68
C ASP A 119 -11.85 10.63 7.59
N PRO A 120 -12.84 10.53 6.67
CA PRO A 120 -13.62 9.30 6.54
C PRO A 120 -12.77 8.08 6.15
N LEU A 121 -11.83 8.25 5.21
CA LEU A 121 -10.94 7.18 4.77
C LEU A 121 -9.90 6.84 5.84
N ARG A 122 -9.38 7.85 6.55
CA ARG A 122 -8.51 7.66 7.72
C ARG A 122 -9.21 6.88 8.83
N GLY A 123 -10.46 7.22 9.11
CA GLY A 123 -11.30 6.57 10.13
C GLY A 123 -11.60 5.12 9.76
N TRP A 124 -11.94 4.88 8.49
CA TRP A 124 -12.10 3.54 7.94
C TRP A 124 -10.81 2.72 8.08
N PHE A 125 -9.67 3.24 7.62
CA PHE A 125 -8.42 2.50 7.67
C PHE A 125 -7.99 2.23 9.12
N SER A 126 -8.07 3.23 10.00
CA SER A 126 -7.75 3.08 11.44
C SER A 126 -8.57 1.97 12.11
N LYS A 127 -9.85 1.83 11.73
CA LYS A 127 -10.73 0.76 12.21
C LYS A 127 -10.24 -0.61 11.75
N TRP A 128 -9.89 -0.74 10.46
CA TRP A 128 -9.59 -2.02 9.85
C TRP A 128 -8.14 -2.46 9.96
N ALA A 129 -7.20 -1.54 10.12
CA ALA A 129 -5.80 -1.86 10.44
C ALA A 129 -5.62 -2.37 11.88
N LYS A 130 -6.69 -2.32 12.69
CA LYS A 130 -6.79 -2.89 14.05
C LYS A 130 -5.55 -2.58 14.90
N PRO A 131 -5.31 -1.33 15.34
CA PRO A 131 -4.04 -0.89 15.95
C PRO A 131 -3.68 -1.54 17.30
N SER A 132 -4.48 -2.48 17.79
CA SER A 132 -4.14 -3.22 19.01
C SER A 132 -2.91 -4.10 18.76
N THR A 133 -1.99 -4.06 19.72
CA THR A 133 -0.83 -4.96 19.80
C THR A 133 -1.20 -6.31 20.42
N GLU A 134 -2.48 -6.58 20.70
CA GLU A 134 -2.90 -7.91 21.09
C GLU A 134 -2.63 -8.85 19.92
N ASP A 135 -1.63 -9.70 20.10
CA ASP A 135 -1.20 -10.65 19.09
C ASP A 135 -2.40 -11.50 18.64
N ALA A 136 -2.51 -11.71 17.32
CA ALA A 136 -3.26 -12.86 16.83
C ALA A 136 -2.75 -14.12 17.55
N LYS A 137 -3.67 -15.03 17.91
CA LYS A 137 -3.22 -16.29 18.49
C LYS A 137 -2.36 -17.03 17.44
N PRO A 138 -1.43 -17.90 17.87
CA PRO A 138 -0.66 -18.69 16.93
C PRO A 138 -1.57 -19.42 15.93
N GLY A 139 -1.40 -19.14 14.64
CA GLY A 139 -2.20 -19.70 13.54
C GLY A 139 -3.56 -19.04 13.28
N GLU A 140 -3.83 -17.86 13.87
CA GLU A 140 -4.99 -17.02 13.53
C GLU A 140 -4.54 -15.79 12.74
N LEU A 141 -5.43 -15.27 11.89
CA LEU A 141 -5.25 -13.97 11.23
C LEU A 141 -5.82 -12.87 12.14
N VAL A 142 -5.22 -11.69 12.09
CA VAL A 142 -5.73 -10.47 12.73
C VAL A 142 -6.97 -9.96 12.00
N GLU A 143 -7.14 -10.30 10.71
CA GLU A 143 -8.18 -9.79 9.81
C GLU A 143 -8.10 -8.26 9.72
N ALA A 144 -6.96 -7.75 9.25
CA ALA A 144 -6.64 -6.33 9.22
C ALA A 144 -6.11 -5.84 7.87
N CYS A 145 -6.34 -4.56 7.56
CA CYS A 145 -5.65 -3.86 6.47
C CYS A 145 -4.20 -3.58 6.87
N HIS A 146 -3.28 -3.62 5.91
CA HIS A 146 -1.84 -3.50 6.19
C HIS A 146 -1.29 -2.12 5.87
N ARG A 147 -1.75 -1.51 4.78
CA ARG A 147 -1.24 -0.23 4.32
C ARG A 147 -2.27 0.55 3.50
N ILE A 148 -2.16 1.87 3.58
CA ILE A 148 -2.77 2.82 2.66
C ILE A 148 -1.69 3.82 2.26
N SER A 149 -1.63 4.22 1.00
CA SER A 149 -0.69 5.24 0.52
C SER A 149 -1.21 6.64 0.80
N GLU A 150 -0.33 7.64 0.65
CA GLU A 150 -0.80 9.01 0.45
C GLU A 150 -1.59 9.15 -0.86
N PRO A 151 -2.52 10.12 -0.93
CA PRO A 151 -3.20 10.45 -2.16
C PRO A 151 -2.24 11.13 -3.14
N PHE A 152 -2.06 10.53 -4.31
CA PHE A 152 -1.28 11.08 -5.40
C PHE A 152 -2.22 11.68 -6.46
N PHE A 153 -2.08 12.98 -6.76
CA PHE A 153 -2.90 13.64 -7.79
C PHE A 153 -2.15 13.74 -9.11
N ASP A 154 -2.67 13.10 -10.16
CA ASP A 154 -2.05 13.08 -11.49
C ASP A 154 -2.45 14.26 -12.39
N GLY A 155 -3.28 15.18 -11.88
CA GLY A 155 -3.85 16.31 -12.63
C GLY A 155 -5.32 16.14 -13.00
N GLU A 156 -5.84 14.92 -12.99
CA GLU A 156 -7.26 14.61 -13.27
C GLU A 156 -7.91 13.84 -12.12
N SER A 157 -7.20 12.87 -11.55
CA SER A 157 -7.68 11.97 -10.51
C SER A 157 -6.68 11.88 -9.36
N THR A 158 -7.22 11.55 -8.19
CA THR A 158 -6.43 11.15 -7.03
C THR A 158 -6.34 9.64 -6.98
N LEU A 159 -5.12 9.11 -6.98
CA LEU A 159 -4.79 7.71 -6.80
C LEU A 159 -4.40 7.44 -5.33
N ILE A 160 -4.97 6.38 -4.75
CA ILE A 160 -4.59 5.83 -3.46
C ILE A 160 -4.42 4.33 -3.63
N THR A 161 -3.32 3.76 -3.15
CA THR A 161 -3.15 2.30 -3.09
C THR A 161 -3.41 1.79 -1.68
N ILE A 162 -4.05 0.63 -1.60
CA ILE A 162 -4.49 0.01 -0.35
C ILE A 162 -4.10 -1.46 -0.38
N ASP A 163 -3.38 -1.88 0.65
CA ASP A 163 -3.17 -3.28 0.99
C ASP A 163 -4.21 -3.67 2.03
N LEU A 164 -5.20 -4.46 1.59
CA LEU A 164 -6.29 -4.92 2.45
C LEU A 164 -5.85 -6.03 3.41
N GLY A 165 -4.64 -6.57 3.29
CA GLY A 165 -4.14 -7.66 4.14
C GLY A 165 -5.14 -8.80 4.26
N SER A 166 -5.29 -9.37 5.45
CA SER A 166 -6.35 -10.38 5.68
C SER A 166 -7.73 -9.79 6.02
N ALA A 167 -7.94 -8.48 5.89
CA ALA A 167 -9.21 -7.83 6.23
C ALA A 167 -10.40 -8.54 5.59
N PRO A 168 -11.55 -8.62 6.27
CA PRO A 168 -12.68 -9.37 5.76
C PRO A 168 -13.41 -8.56 4.67
N VAL A 169 -14.36 -9.18 3.96
CA VAL A 169 -15.10 -8.53 2.85
C VAL A 169 -15.84 -7.28 3.32
N GLU A 170 -16.29 -7.26 4.57
CA GLU A 170 -16.91 -6.11 5.22
C GLU A 170 -15.97 -4.89 5.31
N ALA A 171 -14.65 -5.08 5.26
CA ALA A 171 -13.71 -3.98 5.17
C ALA A 171 -13.77 -3.29 3.81
N PHE A 172 -13.90 -4.05 2.72
CA PHE A 172 -14.12 -3.52 1.39
C PHE A 172 -15.45 -2.78 1.29
N GLU A 173 -16.54 -3.32 1.86
CA GLU A 173 -17.83 -2.60 1.90
C GLU A 173 -17.72 -1.31 2.71
N GLY A 174 -17.00 -1.35 3.85
CA GLY A 174 -16.71 -0.16 4.63
C GLY A 174 -15.89 0.89 3.88
N LEU A 175 -15.05 0.48 2.91
CA LEU A 175 -14.30 1.41 2.06
C LEU A 175 -15.28 2.18 1.17
N LEU A 176 -16.26 1.48 0.59
CA LEU A 176 -17.31 2.12 -0.21
C LEU A 176 -18.16 3.08 0.63
N ASP A 177 -18.45 2.73 1.88
CA ASP A 177 -19.12 3.65 2.82
C ASP A 177 -18.27 4.90 3.09
N ALA A 178 -16.96 4.75 3.29
CA ALA A 178 -16.05 5.87 3.48
C ALA A 178 -16.00 6.79 2.23
N LEU A 179 -16.07 6.22 1.02
CA LEU A 179 -16.17 7.00 -0.22
C LEU A 179 -17.47 7.81 -0.30
N VAL A 180 -18.59 7.26 0.18
CA VAL A 180 -19.85 8.01 0.29
C VAL A 180 -19.71 9.15 1.30
N GLU A 181 -19.08 8.91 2.44
CA GLU A 181 -18.81 9.94 3.45
C GLU A 181 -17.86 11.04 2.97
N LEU A 182 -16.97 10.72 2.02
CA LEU A 182 -16.12 11.66 1.28
C LEU A 182 -16.87 12.48 0.22
N ASP A 183 -18.19 12.30 0.07
CA ASP A 183 -19.04 12.90 -0.99
C ASP A 183 -18.57 12.56 -2.42
N CYS A 184 -17.91 11.40 -2.59
CA CYS A 184 -17.51 10.92 -3.91
C CYS A 184 -18.75 10.55 -4.72
N LYS A 185 -18.79 10.98 -6.00
CA LYS A 185 -19.88 10.64 -6.94
C LYS A 185 -19.50 9.50 -7.88
N GLU A 186 -18.21 9.35 -8.11
CA GLU A 186 -17.65 8.29 -8.92
C GLU A 186 -16.30 7.89 -8.36
N ALA A 187 -15.98 6.59 -8.43
CA ALA A 187 -14.66 6.06 -8.15
C ALA A 187 -14.41 4.82 -9.01
N THR A 188 -13.14 4.59 -9.33
CA THR A 188 -12.69 3.35 -9.97
C THR A 188 -11.81 2.59 -8.99
N ILE A 189 -12.06 1.29 -8.85
CA ILE A 189 -11.26 0.38 -8.04
C ILE A 189 -10.68 -0.67 -8.98
N GLY A 190 -9.37 -0.90 -8.93
CA GLY A 190 -8.68 -1.80 -9.86
C GLY A 190 -7.22 -2.01 -9.49
N SER A 191 -6.44 -2.63 -10.37
CA SER A 191 -4.99 -2.56 -10.33
C SER A 191 -4.51 -1.32 -11.08
N VAL A 192 -3.40 -0.73 -10.63
CA VAL A 192 -2.61 0.18 -11.48
C VAL A 192 -1.58 -0.64 -12.24
N ASP A 193 -1.48 -0.44 -13.56
CA ASP A 193 -0.30 -0.88 -14.29
C ASP A 193 0.92 -0.09 -13.77
N ALA A 194 2.06 -0.78 -13.60
CA ALA A 194 3.29 -0.23 -13.03
C ALA A 194 3.85 1.04 -13.70
N ASP A 195 3.28 1.45 -14.85
CA ASP A 195 3.64 2.68 -15.53
C ASP A 195 3.37 3.93 -14.67
N PHE A 196 2.35 3.94 -13.80
CA PHE A 196 2.10 5.05 -12.87
C PHE A 196 3.13 5.17 -11.72
N ALA A 197 3.83 4.09 -11.39
CA ALA A 197 4.83 4.09 -10.31
C ALA A 197 6.25 4.48 -10.78
N SER A 198 6.45 4.59 -12.10
CA SER A 198 7.78 4.78 -12.69
C SER A 198 8.21 6.24 -12.90
N GLU A 199 7.30 7.21 -12.76
CA GLU A 199 7.63 8.63 -12.92
C GLU A 199 8.27 9.28 -11.68
N GLU A 200 8.28 8.61 -10.52
CA GLU A 200 8.78 9.18 -9.25
C GLU A 200 10.15 8.63 -8.80
N ALA A 201 10.82 7.80 -9.61
CA ALA A 201 12.16 7.29 -9.29
C ALA A 201 13.33 8.01 -9.98
N GLU A 202 13.06 8.95 -10.90
CA GLU A 202 14.11 9.74 -11.57
C GLU A 202 13.87 11.25 -11.40
N GLY A 203 14.09 11.74 -10.18
CA GLY A 203 14.10 13.17 -9.85
C GLY A 203 15.34 13.56 -9.04
N ASP A 204 16.22 14.33 -9.68
CA ASP A 204 17.28 15.20 -9.14
C ASP A 204 18.55 14.55 -8.52
N ASP A 205 19.40 13.96 -9.37
CA ASP A 205 20.87 14.06 -9.21
C ASP A 205 21.37 15.16 -10.15
N ASP A 206 21.14 16.41 -9.74
CA ASP A 206 21.78 17.58 -10.33
C ASP A 206 23.26 17.56 -9.95
N GLY A 207 24.04 16.79 -10.70
CA GLY A 207 25.49 16.87 -10.67
C GLY A 207 25.93 18.28 -11.07
N GLU A 208 26.08 19.18 -10.10
CA GLU A 208 26.83 20.42 -10.27
C GLU A 208 28.27 20.06 -10.68
N GLU A 209 28.51 20.16 -11.98
CA GLU A 209 29.83 20.10 -12.59
C GLU A 209 30.74 21.11 -11.90
N GLY A 210 31.78 20.59 -11.23
CA GLY A 210 32.85 21.38 -10.66
C GLY A 210 33.55 22.18 -11.75
N ASP A 211 33.31 23.48 -11.74
CA ASP A 211 33.97 24.52 -12.53
C ASP A 211 35.50 24.34 -12.49
N GLU A 212 36.07 24.03 -13.65
CA GLU A 212 37.50 23.86 -13.89
C GLU A 212 38.19 25.23 -13.77
N GLY A 213 38.71 25.52 -12.57
CA GLY A 213 39.60 26.64 -12.31
C GLY A 213 40.95 26.46 -12.99
N ASP A 214 41.02 26.98 -14.20
CA ASP A 214 42.17 27.36 -15.03
C ASP A 214 43.35 27.91 -14.20
N TRP A 215 44.49 27.19 -14.20
CA TRP A 215 45.76 27.68 -13.68
C TRP A 215 46.65 28.02 -14.87
N GLU A 216 46.54 29.26 -15.35
CA GLU A 216 47.45 29.81 -16.36
C GLU A 216 48.89 29.89 -15.82
N ASP A 217 49.76 29.38 -16.69
CA ASP A 217 51.21 29.41 -16.73
C ASP A 217 51.90 30.62 -16.08
N ALA A 218 52.80 30.34 -15.13
CA ALA A 218 53.88 31.25 -14.78
C ALA A 218 55.14 30.80 -15.53
N GLU A 219 55.39 31.47 -16.65
CA GLU A 219 56.56 31.29 -17.51
C GLU A 219 57.90 31.58 -16.80
N ASP A 220 58.89 30.91 -17.38
CA ASP A 220 60.27 30.76 -17.00
C ASP A 220 61.08 32.03 -16.72
N SER A 221 62.06 31.79 -15.86
CA SER A 221 63.30 32.52 -15.63
C SER A 221 64.14 32.78 -16.91
N ASP A 222 64.70 34.00 -16.95
CA ASP A 222 66.06 34.37 -17.35
C ASP A 222 66.69 33.75 -18.61
N ASP A 223 66.92 34.57 -19.64
CA ASP A 223 68.20 34.59 -20.37
C ASP A 223 68.48 35.97 -21.00
N GLU A 224 69.73 36.42 -20.78
CA GLU A 224 70.53 37.53 -21.39
C GLU A 224 70.30 39.02 -21.05
#